data_AF-A0A7J2Y5H6-F1
#
_entry.id   AF-A0A7J2Y5H6-F1
#
_cell.length_a   1.000
_cell.length_b   1.000
_cell.length_c   1.000
_cell.angle_alpha   90.00
_cell.angle_beta   90.00
_cell.angle_gamma   90.00
#
_symmetry.space_group_name_H-M   'P 1'
#
loop_
_entity.id
_entity.type
_entity.pdbx_description
1 polymer ?
#
loop_
_entity_poly.entity_id
_entity_poly.type
_entity_poly.pdbx_seq_one_letter_code
_entity_poly.pdbx_strand_id
1 'polypeptide(L)'
;MPFDLAVHGYRHVAYASLTPSEQRADLDAAVGAFSRVGLAPRGFRSPYLKAGRATKSILRERGLGFDSSDSHFLLPDDHPAAPDAFDLALRRYGAVAKGPAVPTLEGGVVELPVALPDDEILIDGLRIRNVAVLERILLSMVDFAHQFESLLVLQVHPERWNIVAPALHRVAERAADLSVWGASLSDIAAWVVRRFPRTKGWPDGHAFALSITGDLDAIALGDYARRLWGS
;
A
#
# COMPACT_ATOMS: atom_id res chain seq x y z
N MET A 1 -13.20 6.18 8.53
CA MET A 1 -12.92 5.56 7.22
C MET A 1 -13.29 4.08 7.32
N PRO A 2 -13.94 3.48 6.30
CA PRO A 2 -14.08 2.02 6.26
C PRO A 2 -12.68 1.40 6.21
N PHE A 3 -12.43 0.38 7.03
CA PHE A 3 -11.22 -0.41 6.94
C PHE A 3 -11.48 -1.63 6.04
N ASP A 4 -10.44 -2.08 5.35
CA ASP A 4 -10.49 -3.25 4.47
C ASP A 4 -9.38 -4.22 4.88
N LEU A 5 -9.62 -5.52 4.67
CA LEU A 5 -8.64 -6.56 4.95
C LEU A 5 -8.29 -7.27 3.65
N ALA A 6 -7.01 -7.20 3.30
CA ALA A 6 -6.43 -7.84 2.13
C ALA A 6 -5.55 -9.03 2.55
N VAL A 7 -5.37 -9.97 1.64
CA VAL A 7 -4.47 -11.11 1.84
C VAL A 7 -3.02 -10.63 1.76
N HIS A 8 -2.20 -10.96 2.75
CA HIS A 8 -0.76 -10.70 2.76
C HIS A 8 0.08 -11.99 2.68
N GLY A 9 -0.47 -12.99 1.98
CA GLY A 9 0.03 -14.37 1.99
C GLY A 9 -0.39 -15.13 3.25
N TYR A 10 -0.34 -16.46 3.19
CA TYR A 10 -0.48 -17.31 4.38
C TYR A 10 0.84 -17.37 5.13
N ARG A 11 1.95 -17.34 4.38
CA ARG A 11 3.31 -17.20 4.90
C ARG A 11 3.90 -15.88 4.44
N HIS A 12 4.71 -15.27 5.29
CA HIS A 12 5.44 -14.04 4.97
C HIS A 12 6.67 -14.33 4.09
N VAL A 13 6.42 -14.71 2.83
CA VAL A 13 7.43 -15.12 1.83
C VAL A 13 7.27 -14.32 0.54
N ALA A 14 8.38 -14.04 -0.15
CA ALA A 14 8.34 -13.33 -1.43
C ALA A 14 7.68 -14.20 -2.51
N TYR A 15 6.53 -13.80 -3.04
CA TYR A 15 5.80 -14.56 -4.06
C TYR A 15 6.61 -14.71 -5.36
N ALA A 16 7.48 -13.74 -5.67
CA ALA A 16 8.44 -13.82 -6.78
C ALA A 16 9.40 -15.02 -6.69
N SER A 17 9.63 -15.57 -5.50
CA SER A 17 10.49 -16.76 -5.29
C SER A 17 9.72 -18.09 -5.34
N LEU A 18 8.39 -18.04 -5.36
CA LEU A 18 7.53 -19.22 -5.38
C LEU A 18 7.19 -19.62 -6.82
N THR A 19 7.10 -20.92 -7.06
CA THR A 19 6.49 -21.47 -8.27
C THR A 19 4.99 -21.12 -8.32
N PRO A 20 4.35 -21.12 -9.51
CA PRO A 20 2.91 -20.87 -9.62
C PRO A 20 2.05 -21.83 -8.78
N SER A 21 2.45 -23.08 -8.61
CA SER A 21 1.75 -24.04 -7.74
C SER A 21 1.88 -23.68 -6.25
N GLU A 22 3.05 -23.22 -5.82
CA GLU A 22 3.27 -22.80 -4.43
C GLU A 22 2.52 -21.51 -4.11
N GLN A 23 2.48 -20.54 -5.03
CA GLN A 23 1.66 -19.33 -4.87
C GLN A 23 0.18 -19.68 -4.72
N ARG A 24 -0.34 -20.63 -5.54
CA ARG A 24 -1.72 -21.11 -5.44
C ARG A 24 -1.99 -21.72 -4.06
N ALA A 25 -1.14 -22.65 -3.62
CA ALA A 25 -1.30 -23.30 -2.33
C ALA A 25 -1.26 -22.30 -1.16
N ASP A 26 -0.37 -21.32 -1.20
CA ASP A 26 -0.26 -20.28 -0.18
C ASP A 26 -1.51 -19.38 -0.15
N LEU A 27 -2.00 -18.93 -1.31
CA LEU A 27 -3.21 -18.12 -1.40
C LEU A 27 -4.47 -18.90 -1.02
N ASP A 28 -4.58 -20.18 -1.39
CA ASP A 28 -5.71 -21.02 -1.00
C ASP A 28 -5.77 -21.18 0.52
N ALA A 29 -4.62 -21.35 1.17
CA ALA A 29 -4.53 -21.39 2.62
C ALA A 29 -4.92 -20.05 3.26
N ALA A 30 -4.46 -18.93 2.69
CA ALA A 30 -4.76 -17.58 3.19
C ALA A 30 -6.25 -17.23 3.05
N VAL A 31 -6.82 -17.39 1.85
CA VAL A 31 -8.25 -17.18 1.59
C VAL A 31 -9.10 -18.12 2.45
N GLY A 32 -8.69 -19.38 2.59
CA GLY A 32 -9.33 -20.31 3.50
C GLY A 32 -9.32 -19.86 4.97
N ALA A 33 -8.25 -19.19 5.43
CA ALA A 33 -8.18 -18.63 6.77
C ALA A 33 -9.18 -17.48 6.99
N PHE A 34 -9.32 -16.58 6.01
CA PHE A 34 -10.34 -15.54 6.04
C PHE A 34 -11.76 -16.13 6.05
N SER A 35 -12.03 -17.10 5.17
CA SER A 35 -13.34 -17.75 5.08
C SER A 35 -13.76 -18.43 6.40
N ARG A 36 -12.81 -19.02 7.13
CA ARG A 36 -13.09 -19.65 8.45
C ARG A 36 -13.59 -18.67 9.51
N VAL A 37 -13.29 -17.38 9.37
CA VAL A 37 -13.77 -16.32 10.27
C VAL A 37 -14.87 -15.45 9.64
N GLY A 38 -15.46 -15.90 8.53
CA GLY A 38 -16.57 -15.21 7.87
C GLY A 38 -16.15 -13.97 7.07
N LEU A 39 -14.86 -13.82 6.76
CA LEU A 39 -14.35 -12.70 5.95
C LEU A 39 -14.12 -13.13 4.51
N ALA A 40 -14.36 -12.22 3.57
CA ALA A 40 -14.09 -12.39 2.15
C ALA A 40 -13.14 -11.28 1.68
N PRO A 41 -11.82 -11.56 1.61
CA PRO A 41 -10.85 -10.54 1.20
C PRO A 41 -11.05 -10.19 -0.28
N ARG A 42 -10.86 -8.91 -0.61
CA ARG A 42 -11.07 -8.38 -1.97
C ARG A 42 -9.78 -8.11 -2.73
N GLY A 43 -8.64 -8.17 -2.06
CA GLY A 43 -7.35 -7.98 -2.71
C GLY A 43 -6.19 -8.57 -1.94
N PHE A 44 -5.00 -8.25 -2.44
CA PHE A 44 -3.75 -8.86 -2.04
C PHE A 44 -2.62 -7.83 -2.02
N ARG A 45 -1.62 -8.08 -1.17
CA ARG A 45 -0.30 -7.50 -1.26
C ARG A 45 0.71 -8.59 -0.96
N SER A 46 1.71 -8.78 -1.83
CA SER A 46 2.78 -9.74 -1.57
C SER A 46 3.64 -9.25 -0.41
N PRO A 47 4.04 -10.14 0.50
CA PRO A 47 5.16 -9.89 1.41
C PRO A 47 6.35 -9.30 0.67
N TYR A 48 6.99 -8.33 1.32
CA TYR A 48 8.15 -7.59 0.81
C TYR A 48 7.92 -6.81 -0.49
N LEU A 49 6.66 -6.58 -0.92
CA LEU A 49 6.31 -5.98 -2.21
C LEU A 49 6.93 -6.75 -3.40
N LYS A 50 6.97 -8.09 -3.29
CA LYS A 50 7.60 -8.97 -4.29
C LYS A 50 6.63 -9.98 -4.89
N ALA A 51 5.71 -9.49 -5.70
CA ALA A 51 4.87 -10.33 -6.56
C ALA A 51 5.68 -10.96 -7.71
N GLY A 52 5.25 -12.13 -8.18
CA GLY A 52 5.82 -12.80 -9.34
C GLY A 52 4.96 -12.61 -10.59
N ARG A 53 5.50 -12.97 -11.76
CA ARG A 53 4.77 -12.84 -13.06
C ARG A 53 3.42 -13.55 -13.10
N ALA A 54 3.26 -14.64 -12.36
CA ALA A 54 2.01 -15.41 -12.30
C ALA A 54 1.03 -14.90 -11.24
N THR A 55 1.44 -13.97 -10.37
CA THR A 55 0.67 -13.61 -9.17
C THR A 55 -0.69 -13.03 -9.56
N LYS A 56 -0.74 -12.00 -10.41
CA LYS A 56 -2.02 -11.39 -10.84
C LYS A 56 -3.02 -12.39 -11.44
N SER A 57 -2.57 -13.34 -12.27
CA SER A 57 -3.47 -14.34 -12.86
C SER A 57 -4.01 -15.30 -11.79
N ILE A 58 -3.18 -15.69 -10.83
CA ILE A 58 -3.54 -16.54 -9.69
C ILE A 58 -4.50 -15.82 -8.72
N LEU A 59 -4.30 -14.51 -8.49
CA LEU A 59 -5.21 -13.68 -7.69
C LEU A 59 -6.61 -13.65 -8.31
N ARG A 60 -6.68 -13.43 -9.62
CA ARG A 60 -7.93 -13.42 -10.38
C ARG A 60 -8.67 -14.76 -10.32
N GLU A 61 -7.97 -15.89 -10.43
CA GLU A 61 -8.54 -17.23 -10.28
C GLU A 61 -9.29 -17.41 -8.94
N ARG A 62 -8.94 -16.62 -7.91
CA ARG A 62 -9.52 -16.65 -6.56
C ARG A 62 -10.50 -15.49 -6.28
N GLY A 63 -10.82 -14.69 -7.30
CA GLY A 63 -11.76 -13.57 -7.17
C GLY A 63 -11.18 -12.35 -6.43
N LEU A 64 -9.86 -12.26 -6.26
CA LEU A 64 -9.20 -11.08 -5.71
C LEU A 64 -9.12 -10.01 -6.81
N GLY A 65 -9.70 -8.84 -6.54
CA GLY A 65 -9.91 -7.76 -7.52
C GLY A 65 -8.79 -6.73 -7.58
N PHE A 66 -7.89 -6.72 -6.61
CA PHE A 66 -6.72 -5.85 -6.64
C PHE A 66 -5.45 -6.50 -6.09
N ASP A 67 -4.33 -5.98 -6.56
CA ASP A 67 -2.97 -6.20 -6.07
C ASP A 67 -2.38 -4.85 -5.67
N SER A 68 -1.60 -4.82 -4.59
CA SER A 68 -0.88 -3.63 -4.11
C SER A 68 0.56 -4.02 -3.77
N SER A 69 1.19 -4.75 -4.70
CA SER A 69 2.53 -5.30 -4.56
C SER A 69 3.58 -4.50 -5.31
N ASP A 70 3.18 -3.70 -6.31
CA ASP A 70 4.11 -2.80 -6.99
C ASP A 70 4.45 -1.61 -6.08
N SER A 71 5.62 -1.02 -6.30
CA SER A 71 6.09 0.15 -5.57
C SER A 71 6.45 1.29 -6.52
N HIS A 72 6.16 2.52 -6.08
CA HIS A 72 6.39 3.72 -6.87
C HIS A 72 7.00 4.80 -5.98
N PHE A 73 8.13 5.37 -6.39
CA PHE A 73 8.80 6.43 -5.66
C PHE A 73 8.15 7.77 -5.96
N LEU A 74 7.46 8.32 -4.95
CA LEU A 74 6.62 9.52 -5.04
C LEU A 74 7.28 10.76 -4.42
N LEU A 75 8.35 10.60 -3.66
CA LEU A 75 9.05 11.76 -3.09
C LEU A 75 9.70 12.58 -4.22
N PRO A 76 9.41 13.90 -4.33
CA PRO A 76 9.96 14.75 -5.38
C PRO A 76 11.50 14.75 -5.39
N ASP A 77 12.10 14.79 -6.58
CA ASP A 77 13.56 14.74 -6.75
C ASP A 77 14.28 15.94 -6.11
N ASP A 78 13.60 17.07 -5.91
CA ASP A 78 14.12 18.26 -5.24
C ASP A 78 14.01 18.22 -3.71
N HIS A 79 13.33 17.22 -3.15
CA HIS A 79 13.28 17.05 -1.70
C HIS A 79 14.65 16.56 -1.17
N PRO A 80 15.22 17.16 -0.11
CA PRO A 80 16.57 16.83 0.36
C PRO A 80 16.83 15.35 0.70
N ALA A 81 15.79 14.62 1.11
CA ALA A 81 15.88 13.19 1.43
C ALA A 81 15.76 12.26 0.21
N ALA A 82 15.39 12.79 -0.98
CA ALA A 82 15.06 11.97 -2.14
C ALA A 82 16.22 11.13 -2.67
N PRO A 83 17.47 11.62 -2.79
CA PRO A 83 18.57 10.80 -3.28
C PRO A 83 18.82 9.56 -2.41
N ASP A 84 18.97 9.75 -1.10
CA ASP A 84 19.25 8.66 -0.17
C ASP A 84 18.06 7.69 -0.04
N ALA A 85 16.83 8.23 -0.01
CA ALA A 85 15.61 7.43 0.04
C ALA A 85 15.45 6.57 -1.22
N PHE A 86 15.74 7.12 -2.40
CA PHE A 86 15.64 6.40 -3.67
C PHE A 86 16.70 5.30 -3.78
N ASP A 87 17.92 5.59 -3.35
CA ASP A 87 19.00 4.60 -3.29
C ASP A 87 18.65 3.41 -2.38
N LEU A 88 18.02 3.68 -1.22
CA LEU A 88 17.53 2.64 -0.33
C LEU A 88 16.35 1.86 -0.93
N ALA A 89 15.43 2.55 -1.61
CA ALA A 89 14.32 1.93 -2.32
C ALA A 89 14.82 0.93 -3.37
N LEU A 90 15.80 1.33 -4.20
CA LEU A 90 16.40 0.45 -5.20
C LEU A 90 17.07 -0.78 -4.59
N ARG A 91 17.80 -0.61 -3.48
CA ARG A 91 18.44 -1.73 -2.78
C ARG A 91 17.44 -2.71 -2.17
N ARG A 92 16.31 -2.21 -1.66
CA ARG A 92 15.31 -3.02 -0.94
C ARG A 92 14.32 -3.69 -1.90
N TYR A 93 13.73 -2.91 -2.79
CA TYR A 93 12.63 -3.31 -3.66
C TYR A 93 13.06 -3.66 -5.09
N GLY A 94 14.29 -3.30 -5.49
CA GLY A 94 14.80 -3.56 -6.83
C GLY A 94 14.40 -2.44 -7.80
N ALA A 95 13.79 -2.80 -8.93
CA ALA A 95 13.33 -1.81 -9.89
C ALA A 95 12.13 -1.04 -9.33
N VAL A 96 12.27 0.27 -9.16
CA VAL A 96 11.23 1.15 -8.63
C VAL A 96 10.94 2.25 -9.64
N ALA A 97 9.68 2.37 -10.06
CA ALA A 97 9.24 3.46 -10.93
C ALA A 97 9.25 4.80 -10.17
N LYS A 98 9.55 5.91 -10.85
CA LYS A 98 9.48 7.27 -10.29
C LYS A 98 8.31 8.05 -10.87
N GLY A 99 7.81 9.02 -10.11
CA GLY A 99 6.79 9.97 -10.56
C GLY A 99 5.38 9.66 -10.03
N PRO A 100 4.33 10.22 -10.64
CA PRO A 100 2.96 10.03 -10.13
C PRO A 100 2.51 8.59 -10.28
N ALA A 101 1.97 8.02 -9.20
CA ALA A 101 1.40 6.68 -9.21
C ALA A 101 -0.01 6.70 -9.82
N VAL A 102 -0.26 5.80 -10.77
CA VAL A 102 -1.58 5.65 -11.41
C VAL A 102 -1.98 4.19 -11.32
N PRO A 103 -3.22 3.87 -10.90
CA PRO A 103 -3.71 2.50 -10.95
C PRO A 103 -3.64 1.93 -12.36
N THR A 104 -3.28 0.66 -12.48
CA THR A 104 -3.37 -0.08 -13.74
C THR A 104 -4.39 -1.21 -13.62
N LEU A 105 -5.02 -1.60 -14.72
CA LEU A 105 -5.94 -2.75 -14.75
C LEU A 105 -5.38 -3.79 -15.72
N GLU A 106 -4.97 -4.93 -15.19
CA GLU A 106 -4.40 -6.02 -15.97
C GLU A 106 -5.16 -7.31 -15.70
N GLY A 107 -5.72 -7.92 -16.74
CA GLY A 107 -6.44 -9.18 -16.62
C GLY A 107 -7.66 -9.15 -15.70
N GLY A 108 -8.17 -7.97 -15.31
CA GLY A 108 -9.28 -7.82 -14.36
C GLY A 108 -8.84 -7.62 -12.90
N VAL A 109 -7.53 -7.51 -12.64
CA VAL A 109 -6.97 -7.16 -11.33
C VAL A 109 -6.41 -5.74 -11.42
N VAL A 110 -6.80 -4.88 -10.48
CA VAL A 110 -6.27 -3.51 -10.38
C VAL A 110 -4.96 -3.53 -9.60
N GLU A 111 -3.87 -3.00 -10.17
CA GLU A 111 -2.66 -2.70 -9.41
C GLU A 111 -2.77 -1.33 -8.75
N LEU A 112 -2.49 -1.27 -7.44
CA LEU A 112 -2.51 -0.06 -6.61
C LEU A 112 -1.12 0.10 -5.96
N PRO A 113 -0.16 0.76 -6.63
CA PRO A 113 1.23 0.75 -6.18
C PRO A 113 1.42 1.48 -4.85
N VAL A 114 2.26 0.91 -3.99
CA VAL A 114 2.67 1.47 -2.71
C VAL A 114 3.63 2.64 -2.93
N ALA A 115 3.38 3.75 -2.25
CA ALA A 115 4.21 4.93 -2.33
C ALA A 115 5.49 4.76 -1.51
N LEU A 116 6.62 5.06 -2.14
CA LEU A 116 7.93 5.13 -1.52
C LEU A 116 8.41 6.59 -1.41
N PRO A 117 9.22 6.92 -0.38
CA PRO A 117 9.70 6.03 0.68
C PRO A 117 8.63 5.65 1.71
N ASP A 118 8.61 4.38 2.10
CA ASP A 118 7.74 3.85 3.15
C ASP A 118 8.40 3.95 4.54
N ASP A 119 7.70 3.50 5.58
CA ASP A 119 8.21 3.55 6.94
C ASP A 119 9.49 2.70 7.14
N GLU A 120 9.69 1.60 6.41
CA GLU A 120 10.94 0.83 6.48
C GLU A 120 12.14 1.65 5.96
N ILE A 121 11.99 2.33 4.82
CA ILE A 121 13.04 3.22 4.30
C ILE A 121 13.27 4.39 5.26
N LEU A 122 12.21 5.04 5.71
CA LEU A 122 12.31 6.25 6.55
C LEU A 122 12.90 5.95 7.92
N ILE A 123 12.41 4.88 8.57
CA ILE A 123 12.74 4.57 9.96
C ILE A 123 13.99 3.69 10.03
N ASP A 124 14.14 2.66 9.20
CA ASP A 124 15.27 1.73 9.36
C ASP A 124 16.43 2.07 8.43
N GLY A 125 16.11 2.44 7.18
CA GLY A 125 17.10 2.85 6.19
C GLY A 125 17.75 4.18 6.55
N LEU A 126 16.95 5.25 6.64
CA LEU A 126 17.40 6.63 6.90
C LEU A 126 17.53 6.96 8.39
N ARG A 127 17.07 6.07 9.28
CA ARG A 127 17.13 6.26 10.74
C ARG A 127 16.45 7.53 11.23
N ILE A 128 15.39 7.97 10.54
CA ILE A 128 14.66 9.18 10.91
C ILE A 128 13.81 8.87 12.15
N ARG A 129 14.03 9.61 13.22
CA ARG A 129 13.22 9.57 14.45
C ARG A 129 12.57 10.92 14.78
N ASN A 130 12.99 11.97 14.08
CA ASN A 130 12.43 13.30 14.26
C ASN A 130 11.10 13.42 13.51
N VAL A 131 10.02 13.64 14.26
CA VAL A 131 8.66 13.74 13.72
C VAL A 131 8.52 14.85 12.68
N ALA A 132 9.12 16.02 12.89
CA ALA A 132 9.05 17.11 11.93
C ALA A 132 9.74 16.80 10.59
N VAL A 133 10.76 15.93 10.61
CA VAL A 133 11.40 15.44 9.37
C VAL A 133 10.49 14.45 8.65
N LEU A 134 9.86 13.52 9.38
CA LEU A 134 8.89 12.58 8.81
C LEU A 134 7.68 13.32 8.22
N GLU A 135 7.14 14.29 8.95
CA GLU A 135 6.05 15.16 8.50
C GLU A 135 6.42 15.84 7.19
N ARG A 136 7.58 16.49 7.12
CA ARG A 136 8.00 17.18 5.89
C ARG A 136 8.06 16.23 4.69
N ILE A 137 8.62 15.03 4.88
CA ILE A 137 8.70 14.02 3.81
C ILE A 137 7.31 13.57 3.36
N LEU A 138 6.46 13.15 4.30
CA LEU A 138 5.13 12.63 3.98
C LEU A 138 4.23 13.71 3.39
N LEU A 139 4.31 14.96 3.88
CA LEU A 139 3.57 16.08 3.32
C LEU A 139 4.04 16.43 1.90
N SER A 140 5.34 16.32 1.60
CA SER A 140 5.83 16.47 0.21
C SER A 140 5.26 15.40 -0.72
N MET A 141 5.05 14.16 -0.25
CA MET A 141 4.38 13.12 -1.05
C MET A 141 2.89 13.42 -1.25
N VAL A 142 2.21 14.00 -0.25
CA VAL A 142 0.81 14.47 -0.38
C VAL A 142 0.70 15.59 -1.40
N ASP A 143 1.55 16.62 -1.29
CA ASP A 143 1.54 17.76 -2.21
C ASP A 143 1.87 17.32 -3.64
N PHE A 144 2.81 16.37 -3.81
CA PHE A 144 3.10 15.77 -5.11
C PHE A 144 1.90 14.98 -5.65
N ALA A 145 1.26 14.15 -4.83
CA ALA A 145 0.09 13.38 -5.25
C ALA A 145 -1.06 14.29 -5.70
N HIS A 146 -1.30 15.38 -4.96
CA HIS A 146 -2.26 16.42 -5.30
C HIS A 146 -1.89 17.15 -6.60
N GLN A 147 -0.65 17.60 -6.76
CA GLN A 147 -0.18 18.33 -7.95
C GLN A 147 -0.40 17.52 -9.25
N PHE A 148 -0.23 16.21 -9.18
CA PHE A 148 -0.33 15.32 -10.34
C PHE A 148 -1.64 14.52 -10.39
N GLU A 149 -2.63 14.86 -9.55
CA GLU A 149 -3.93 14.19 -9.46
C GLU A 149 -3.86 12.66 -9.33
N SER A 150 -2.84 12.18 -8.62
CA SER A 150 -2.39 10.78 -8.64
C SER A 150 -2.83 9.98 -7.41
N LEU A 151 -2.47 8.70 -7.34
CA LEU A 151 -2.75 7.84 -6.18
C LEU A 151 -1.64 7.97 -5.14
N LEU A 152 -2.00 8.04 -3.85
CA LEU A 152 -1.09 7.90 -2.72
C LEU A 152 -1.51 6.73 -1.83
N VAL A 153 -0.74 5.64 -1.84
CA VAL A 153 -0.90 4.50 -0.92
C VAL A 153 0.26 4.51 0.07
N LEU A 154 0.00 4.93 1.31
CA LEU A 154 1.00 4.91 2.39
C LEU A 154 0.95 3.57 3.11
N GLN A 155 2.09 2.88 3.21
CA GLN A 155 2.25 1.67 3.99
C GLN A 155 2.92 1.98 5.33
N VAL A 156 2.32 1.50 6.43
CA VAL A 156 2.88 1.60 7.78
C VAL A 156 2.74 0.28 8.51
N HIS A 157 3.85 -0.22 9.02
CA HIS A 157 3.90 -1.43 9.81
C HIS A 157 3.59 -1.13 11.29
N PRO A 158 2.85 -2.01 12.00
CA PRO A 158 2.41 -1.76 13.37
C PRO A 158 3.55 -1.48 14.36
N GLU A 159 4.71 -2.10 14.18
CA GLU A 159 5.88 -1.92 15.04
C GLU A 159 6.47 -0.51 14.95
N ARG A 160 6.18 0.23 13.87
CA ARG A 160 6.63 1.62 13.66
C ARG A 160 5.53 2.65 13.95
N TRP A 161 4.31 2.22 14.27
CA TRP A 161 3.15 3.08 14.46
C TRP A 161 3.42 4.26 15.40
N ASN A 162 4.00 4.00 16.57
CA ASN A 162 4.26 5.04 17.58
C ASN A 162 5.21 6.15 17.10
N ILE A 163 6.04 5.88 16.09
CA ILE A 163 6.97 6.85 15.52
C ILE A 163 6.29 7.64 14.39
N VAL A 164 5.51 6.96 13.55
CA VAL A 164 4.95 7.51 12.31
C VAL A 164 3.58 8.17 12.52
N ALA A 165 2.82 7.74 13.53
CA ALA A 165 1.44 8.19 13.76
C ALA A 165 1.29 9.72 13.91
N PRO A 166 2.15 10.47 14.62
CA PRO A 166 2.03 11.92 14.68
C PRO A 166 2.11 12.57 13.28
N ALA A 167 3.02 12.09 12.43
CA ALA A 167 3.16 12.59 11.07
C ALA A 167 1.97 12.21 10.17
N LEU A 168 1.37 11.03 10.37
CA LEU A 168 0.15 10.63 9.66
C LEU A 168 -1.06 11.49 10.02
N HIS A 169 -1.17 11.98 11.25
CA HIS A 169 -2.23 12.93 11.60
C HIS A 169 -2.10 14.21 10.78
N ARG A 170 -0.88 14.73 10.63
CA ARG A 170 -0.63 15.91 9.77
C ARG A 170 -0.91 15.64 8.30
N VAL A 171 -0.60 14.44 7.81
CA VAL A 171 -1.00 14.00 6.46
C VAL A 171 -2.51 14.02 6.28
N ALA A 172 -3.26 13.46 7.23
CA ALA A 172 -4.72 13.42 7.14
C ALA A 172 -5.34 14.83 7.12
N GLU A 173 -4.84 15.74 7.97
CA GLU A 173 -5.26 17.14 8.01
C GLU A 173 -4.96 17.84 6.67
N ARG A 174 -3.71 17.75 6.19
CA ARG A 174 -3.30 18.36 4.93
C ARG A 174 -4.10 17.81 3.74
N ALA A 175 -4.31 16.51 3.69
CA ALA A 175 -5.05 15.88 2.61
C ALA A 175 -6.53 16.31 2.60
N ALA A 176 -7.14 16.48 3.78
CA ALA A 176 -8.50 17.01 3.89
C ALA A 176 -8.61 18.44 3.32
N ASP A 177 -7.63 19.32 3.59
CA ASP A 177 -7.58 20.68 3.05
C ASP A 177 -7.44 20.71 1.52
N LEU A 178 -6.91 19.65 0.91
CA LEU A 178 -6.64 19.51 -0.51
C LEU A 178 -7.73 18.73 -1.28
N SER A 179 -8.91 18.53 -0.69
CA SER A 179 -10.01 17.77 -1.30
C SER A 179 -9.61 16.35 -1.72
N VAL A 180 -9.00 15.61 -0.80
CA VAL A 180 -8.62 14.20 -1.01
C VAL A 180 -9.84 13.27 -1.04
N TRP A 181 -9.79 12.24 -1.89
CA TRP A 181 -10.63 11.06 -1.72
C TRP A 181 -9.92 10.05 -0.81
N GLY A 182 -10.23 10.08 0.50
CA GLY A 182 -9.77 9.07 1.45
C GLY A 182 -10.61 7.80 1.34
N ALA A 183 -10.01 6.69 0.92
CA ALA A 183 -10.74 5.47 0.59
C ALA A 183 -9.93 4.18 0.89
N SER A 184 -10.64 3.06 1.06
CA SER A 184 -10.00 1.76 1.13
C SER A 184 -9.42 1.36 -0.24
N LEU A 185 -8.42 0.47 -0.26
CA LEU A 185 -7.90 -0.06 -1.53
C LEU A 185 -8.99 -0.74 -2.36
N SER A 186 -9.92 -1.46 -1.72
CA SER A 186 -11.09 -2.02 -2.40
C SER A 186 -11.96 -0.98 -3.10
N ASP A 187 -12.22 0.16 -2.46
CA ASP A 187 -13.07 1.21 -3.05
C ASP A 187 -12.38 1.87 -4.23
N ILE A 188 -11.06 2.12 -4.11
CA ILE A 188 -10.22 2.63 -5.19
C ILE A 188 -10.21 1.64 -6.36
N ALA A 189 -9.98 0.35 -6.11
CA ALA A 189 -10.01 -0.69 -7.14
C ALA A 189 -11.38 -0.74 -7.84
N ALA A 190 -12.47 -0.74 -7.07
CA ALA A 190 -13.82 -0.75 -7.62
C ALA A 190 -14.12 0.50 -8.47
N TRP A 191 -13.60 1.66 -8.08
CA TRP A 191 -13.69 2.88 -8.89
C TRP A 191 -12.94 2.75 -10.22
N VAL A 192 -11.70 2.26 -10.17
CA VAL A 192 -10.86 2.07 -11.36
C VAL A 192 -11.54 1.12 -12.35
N VAL A 193 -12.06 -0.02 -11.89
CA VAL A 193 -12.78 -0.97 -12.75
C VAL A 193 -13.99 -0.32 -13.43
N ARG A 194 -14.76 0.52 -12.72
CA ARG A 194 -15.94 1.21 -13.30
C ARG A 194 -15.58 2.28 -14.32
N ARG A 195 -14.37 2.83 -14.29
CA ARG A 195 -13.96 3.99 -15.10
C ARG A 195 -12.97 3.64 -16.22
N PHE A 196 -12.31 2.49 -16.15
CA PHE A 196 -11.33 2.08 -17.14
C PHE A 196 -11.89 2.14 -18.59
N PRO A 197 -11.15 2.66 -19.58
CA PRO A 197 -9.75 3.11 -19.53
C PRO A 197 -9.55 4.56 -19.08
N ARG A 198 -10.60 5.27 -18.64
CA ARG A 198 -10.45 6.64 -18.13
C ARG A 198 -9.93 6.58 -16.69
N THR A 199 -8.65 6.88 -16.51
CA THR A 199 -8.00 6.95 -15.20
C THR A 199 -7.83 8.37 -14.66
N LYS A 200 -8.31 9.40 -15.39
CA LYS A 200 -8.27 10.79 -14.93
C LYS A 200 -9.46 11.12 -14.03
N GLY A 201 -9.14 11.77 -12.91
CA GLY A 201 -10.10 12.27 -11.94
C GLY A 201 -10.57 11.21 -10.96
N TRP A 202 -10.77 11.65 -9.72
CA TRP A 202 -11.30 10.85 -8.63
C TRP A 202 -12.81 11.15 -8.45
N PRO A 203 -13.55 10.33 -7.69
CA PRO A 203 -14.98 10.58 -7.42
C PRO A 203 -15.22 12.00 -6.93
N ASP A 204 -16.40 12.54 -7.25
CA ASP A 204 -16.89 13.81 -6.72
C ASP A 204 -15.95 15.02 -6.92
N GLY A 205 -15.04 14.94 -7.90
CA GLY A 205 -14.09 16.00 -8.22
C GLY A 205 -12.92 16.10 -7.23
N HIS A 206 -12.68 15.06 -6.43
CA HIS A 206 -11.50 14.99 -5.58
C HIS A 206 -10.21 15.10 -6.41
N ALA A 207 -9.23 15.84 -5.89
CA ALA A 207 -7.99 16.12 -6.61
C ALA A 207 -7.10 14.88 -6.72
N PHE A 208 -7.04 14.06 -5.68
CA PHE A 208 -6.20 12.86 -5.61
C PHE A 208 -6.85 11.81 -4.69
N ALA A 209 -6.37 10.55 -4.73
CA ALA A 209 -6.82 9.50 -3.83
C ALA A 209 -5.74 9.15 -2.79
N LEU A 210 -6.16 8.89 -1.55
CA LEU A 210 -5.30 8.49 -0.45
C LEU A 210 -5.83 7.23 0.22
N SER A 211 -4.94 6.25 0.41
CA SER A 211 -5.14 5.10 1.28
C SER A 211 -3.97 4.98 2.25
N ILE A 212 -4.25 4.80 3.53
CA ILE A 212 -3.24 4.46 4.55
C ILE A 212 -3.46 2.98 4.88
N THR A 213 -2.46 2.16 4.61
CA THR A 213 -2.48 0.71 4.76
C THR A 213 -1.45 0.26 5.77
N GLY A 214 -1.65 -0.92 6.34
CA GLY A 214 -0.65 -1.56 7.17
C GLY A 214 -0.58 -3.04 6.90
N ASP A 215 0.65 -3.56 6.86
CA ASP A 215 0.91 -4.97 6.64
C ASP A 215 0.93 -5.65 8.01
N LEU A 216 -0.02 -6.57 8.21
CA LEU A 216 -0.21 -7.29 9.47
C LEU A 216 0.22 -8.73 9.27
N ASP A 217 1.33 -9.12 9.91
CA ASP A 217 1.69 -10.52 10.03
C ASP A 217 0.77 -11.26 11.00
N ALA A 218 0.57 -12.55 10.79
CA ALA A 218 -0.28 -13.39 11.66
C ALA A 218 0.19 -13.38 13.13
N ILE A 219 1.50 -13.22 13.36
CA ILE A 219 2.08 -13.06 14.70
C ILE A 219 1.64 -11.71 15.31
N ALA A 220 1.75 -10.63 14.53
CA ALA A 220 1.35 -9.29 14.96
C ALA A 220 -0.16 -9.17 15.17
N LEU A 221 -0.99 -9.89 14.41
CA LEU A 221 -2.45 -9.88 14.56
C LEU A 221 -2.89 -10.40 15.93
N GLY A 222 -2.25 -11.47 16.43
CA GLY A 222 -2.54 -12.03 17.76
C GLY A 222 -2.13 -11.10 18.91
N ASP A 223 -1.08 -10.30 18.71
CA ASP A 223 -0.67 -9.25 19.65
C ASP A 223 -1.58 -8.02 19.56
N TYR A 224 -2.01 -7.63 18.36
CA TYR A 224 -2.90 -6.50 18.12
C TYR A 224 -4.32 -6.75 18.64
N ALA A 225 -4.88 -7.93 18.36
CA ALA A 225 -6.16 -8.40 18.91
C ALA A 225 -6.17 -8.38 20.45
N ARG A 226 -5.08 -8.82 21.08
CA ARG A 226 -4.93 -8.75 22.54
C ARG A 226 -4.88 -7.32 23.08
N ARG A 227 -4.38 -6.35 22.31
CA ARG A 227 -4.36 -4.93 22.70
C ARG A 227 -5.71 -4.25 22.51
N LEU A 228 -6.50 -4.65 21.51
CA LEU A 228 -7.83 -4.10 21.25
C LEU A 228 -8.93 -4.69 22.14
N TRP A 229 -8.80 -5.96 22.55
CA TRP A 229 -9.78 -6.65 23.41
C TRP A 229 -9.30 -6.90 24.84
N GLY A 230 -8.11 -6.42 25.19
CA GLY A 230 -7.51 -6.52 26.53
C GLY A 230 -7.63 -5.24 27.37
N SER A 231 -8.50 -4.31 27.00
CA SER A 231 -8.87 -3.11 27.77
C SER A 231 -10.33 -3.14 28.19
#